data_AF-A0AA35NYC0-F1
#
_entry.id   AF-A0AA35NYC0-F1
#
_cell.length_a   1.000
_cell.length_b   1.000
_cell.length_c   1.000
_cell.angle_alpha   90.00
_cell.angle_beta   90.00
_cell.angle_gamma   90.00
#
_symmetry.space_group_name_H-M   'P 1'
#
loop_
_entity.id
_entity.type
_entity.pdbx_description
1 polymer ?
#
loop_
_entity_poly.entity_id
_entity_poly.type
_entity_poly.pdbx_seq_one_letter_code
_entity_poly.pdbx_strand_id
1 'polypeptide(L)'
;MASSSSTDVGEEATCPICMEYLTDPVTLDCGHNFCQDCIVKYCDTWEPMQVGDLECPVCKARMQRGSFRSNWQLANIVEKIKFISPNKGGKDLCKRHKEKLHLFCKEDEELVCFVCERSPEHKSHTVVLKEEVAQEYKTLICDRLEHLKKQREKILAYEAEVEEESNSLLKLTESQRQDTLERFKQLHQFLEEEEKRLLNEIEEMEKEITIRREEQLARLSEELSSLERSIWEMEEKSQKPASKLLQV
;
A
#
# COMPACT_ATOMS: atom_id res chain seq x y z
N MET A 1 -37.94 24.72 -48.56
CA MET A 1 -37.64 25.84 -47.65
C MET A 1 -37.72 25.31 -46.22
N ALA A 2 -36.60 24.82 -45.69
CA ALA A 2 -36.40 24.56 -44.27
C ALA A 2 -34.92 24.83 -44.01
N SER A 3 -34.65 26.05 -43.57
CA SER A 3 -33.33 26.53 -43.16
C SER A 3 -32.94 25.82 -41.86
N SER A 4 -32.11 24.78 -41.97
CA SER A 4 -31.46 24.17 -40.81
C SER A 4 -30.26 25.04 -40.41
N SER A 5 -30.51 26.08 -39.62
CA SER A 5 -29.43 26.70 -38.84
C SER A 5 -29.09 25.71 -37.72
N SER A 6 -28.07 24.87 -37.91
CA SER A 6 -27.45 24.20 -36.77
C SER A 6 -26.76 25.28 -35.95
N THR A 7 -27.43 25.78 -34.91
CA THR A 7 -26.76 26.62 -33.92
C THR A 7 -25.63 25.78 -33.33
N ASP A 8 -24.42 26.34 -33.35
CA ASP A 8 -23.27 25.69 -32.73
C ASP A 8 -23.53 25.65 -31.22
N VAL A 9 -23.71 24.44 -30.69
CA VAL A 9 -23.99 24.22 -29.26
C VAL A 9 -22.90 24.84 -28.37
N GLY A 10 -21.70 25.07 -28.91
CA GLY A 10 -20.62 25.79 -28.26
C GLY A 10 -20.92 27.28 -28.01
N GLU A 11 -21.56 27.97 -28.96
CA GLU A 11 -21.89 29.39 -28.84
C GLU A 11 -22.92 29.65 -27.73
N GLU A 12 -23.87 28.72 -27.56
CA GLU A 12 -24.90 28.77 -26.50
C GLU A 12 -24.32 28.56 -25.08
N ALA A 13 -23.06 28.11 -24.97
CA ALA A 13 -22.35 27.88 -23.73
C ALA A 13 -21.31 28.98 -23.39
N THR A 14 -21.30 30.08 -24.15
CA THR A 14 -20.40 31.22 -23.93
C THR A 14 -21.02 32.33 -23.08
N CYS A 15 -20.19 33.01 -22.31
CA CYS A 15 -20.59 34.17 -21.52
C CYS A 15 -20.67 35.41 -22.42
N PRO A 16 -21.83 36.11 -22.49
CA PRO A 16 -21.98 37.30 -23.35
C PRO A 16 -21.12 38.51 -22.94
N ILE A 17 -20.49 38.46 -21.76
CA ILE A 17 -19.66 39.57 -21.24
C ILE A 17 -18.18 39.36 -21.60
N CYS A 18 -17.62 38.18 -21.33
CA CYS A 18 -16.20 37.90 -21.62
C CYS A 18 -15.97 37.16 -22.93
N MET A 19 -17.04 36.67 -23.58
CA MET A 19 -17.00 35.90 -24.84
C MET A 19 -16.23 34.58 -24.74
N GLU A 20 -16.01 34.08 -23.52
CA GLU A 20 -15.38 32.79 -23.22
C GLU A 20 -16.43 31.79 -22.74
N TYR A 21 -16.09 30.50 -22.68
CA TYR A 21 -16.94 29.49 -22.03
C TYR A 21 -17.29 29.88 -20.60
N LEU A 22 -18.54 29.64 -20.20
CA LEU A 22 -19.03 29.97 -18.87
C LEU A 22 -18.20 29.27 -17.77
N THR A 23 -17.69 30.07 -16.83
CA THR A 23 -17.01 29.61 -15.61
C THR A 23 -17.86 30.01 -14.41
N ASP A 24 -18.19 29.05 -13.55
CA ASP A 24 -19.16 29.21 -12.46
C ASP A 24 -20.44 29.91 -12.93
N PRO A 25 -21.18 29.31 -13.90
CA PRO A 25 -22.34 29.95 -14.49
C PRO A 25 -23.42 30.25 -13.44
N VAL A 26 -23.94 31.46 -13.51
CA VAL A 26 -25.14 31.88 -12.79
C VAL A 26 -26.24 32.24 -13.78
N THR A 27 -27.47 31.86 -13.43
CA THR A 27 -28.67 32.16 -14.20
C THR A 27 -29.43 33.30 -13.51
N LEU A 28 -29.77 34.32 -14.30
CA LEU A 28 -30.64 35.43 -13.86
C LEU A 28 -32.11 35.01 -13.92
N ASP A 29 -33.00 35.76 -13.27
CA ASP A 29 -34.45 35.51 -13.31
C ASP A 29 -35.04 35.57 -14.73
N CYS A 30 -34.40 36.30 -15.64
CA CYS A 30 -34.76 36.34 -17.06
C CYS A 30 -34.28 35.13 -17.87
N GLY A 31 -33.57 34.18 -17.25
CA GLY A 31 -33.07 32.95 -17.88
C GLY A 31 -31.70 33.07 -18.57
N HIS A 32 -31.11 34.27 -18.67
CA HIS A 32 -29.78 34.45 -19.25
C HIS A 32 -28.67 34.01 -18.28
N ASN A 33 -27.60 33.46 -18.86
CA ASN A 33 -26.49 32.86 -18.13
C ASN A 33 -25.20 33.67 -18.30
N PHE A 34 -24.45 33.86 -17.22
CA PHE A 34 -23.19 34.59 -17.20
C PHE A 34 -22.20 33.91 -16.25
N CYS A 35 -20.90 34.19 -16.40
CA CYS A 35 -19.94 33.86 -15.34
C CYS A 35 -20.27 34.68 -14.09
N GLN A 36 -20.18 34.06 -12.91
CA GLN A 36 -20.43 34.74 -11.64
C GLN A 36 -19.61 36.04 -11.51
N ASP A 37 -18.31 35.98 -11.77
CA ASP A 37 -17.43 37.15 -11.70
C ASP A 37 -17.81 38.24 -12.71
N CYS A 38 -18.21 37.85 -13.92
CA CYS A 38 -18.57 38.80 -14.97
C CYS A 38 -19.82 39.60 -14.60
N ILE A 39 -20.86 38.92 -14.09
CA ILE A 39 -22.10 39.61 -13.74
C ILE A 39 -21.96 40.40 -12.44
N VAL A 40 -21.17 39.94 -11.47
CA VAL A 40 -20.87 40.69 -10.25
C VAL A 40 -20.15 41.99 -10.59
N LYS A 41 -19.09 41.93 -11.42
CA LYS A 41 -18.37 43.12 -11.89
C LYS A 41 -19.28 44.08 -12.64
N TYR A 42 -20.14 43.57 -13.53
CA TYR A 42 -21.13 44.39 -14.24
C TYR A 42 -22.05 45.15 -13.27
N CYS A 43 -22.53 44.48 -12.23
CA CYS A 43 -23.33 45.12 -11.18
C CYS A 43 -22.51 46.17 -10.43
N ASP A 44 -21.27 45.88 -10.07
CA ASP A 44 -20.41 46.79 -9.31
C ASP A 44 -20.04 48.06 -10.09
N THR A 45 -19.97 47.98 -11.42
CA THR A 45 -19.76 49.16 -12.29
C THR A 45 -21.01 50.04 -12.46
N TRP A 46 -22.15 49.61 -11.92
CA TRP A 46 -23.42 50.33 -12.03
C TRP A 46 -23.54 51.34 -10.88
N GLU A 47 -23.29 52.62 -11.16
CA GLU A 47 -23.31 53.70 -10.16
C GLU A 47 -24.72 54.04 -9.65
N PRO A 48 -24.91 54.30 -8.34
CA PRO A 48 -26.21 54.58 -7.73
C PRO A 48 -26.83 55.95 -8.10
N MET A 49 -26.23 56.73 -9.02
CA MET A 49 -26.75 58.03 -9.47
C MET A 49 -27.63 57.94 -10.72
N GLN A 50 -27.79 56.76 -11.34
CA GLN A 50 -28.72 56.55 -12.45
C GLN A 50 -30.07 56.03 -11.91
N VAL A 51 -31.15 56.78 -12.17
CA VAL A 51 -32.53 56.55 -11.67
C VAL A 51 -33.20 55.38 -12.41
N GLY A 52 -32.58 54.20 -12.38
CA GLY A 52 -33.09 53.00 -13.03
C GLY A 52 -32.92 51.75 -12.17
N ASP A 53 -33.73 50.73 -12.42
CA ASP A 53 -33.53 49.39 -11.86
C ASP A 53 -32.40 48.68 -12.63
N LEU A 54 -31.56 47.89 -11.95
CA LEU A 54 -30.48 47.14 -12.59
C LEU A 54 -31.05 46.23 -13.70
N GLU A 55 -30.38 46.17 -14.86
CA GLU A 55 -30.91 45.47 -16.04
C GLU A 55 -29.98 44.35 -16.53
N CYS A 56 -30.58 43.28 -17.07
CA CYS A 56 -29.82 42.21 -17.73
C CYS A 56 -29.04 42.77 -18.95
N PRO A 57 -27.73 42.46 -19.10
CA PRO A 57 -26.92 42.93 -20.23
C PRO A 57 -27.51 42.60 -21.60
N VAL A 58 -28.19 41.44 -21.71
CA VAL A 58 -28.71 40.89 -22.96
C VAL A 58 -30.12 41.38 -23.27
N CYS A 59 -31.08 41.16 -22.38
CA CYS A 59 -32.51 41.40 -22.65
C CYS A 59 -33.10 42.63 -21.97
N LYS A 60 -32.29 43.37 -21.18
CA LYS A 60 -32.71 44.55 -20.42
C LYS A 60 -33.83 44.32 -19.39
N ALA A 61 -34.14 43.07 -19.06
CA ALA A 61 -35.06 42.75 -17.99
C ALA A 61 -34.52 43.24 -16.63
N ARG A 62 -35.40 43.79 -15.79
CA ARG A 62 -35.06 44.23 -14.43
C ARG A 62 -34.54 43.05 -13.60
N MET A 63 -33.48 43.29 -12.85
CA MET A 63 -32.80 42.30 -12.01
C MET A 63 -32.42 42.90 -10.66
N GLN A 64 -32.27 42.05 -9.65
CA GLN A 64 -31.85 42.44 -8.32
C GLN A 64 -30.41 42.02 -8.05
N ARG A 65 -29.63 42.89 -7.40
CA ARG A 65 -28.25 42.60 -7.00
C ARG A 65 -28.24 41.40 -6.05
N GLY A 66 -27.47 40.36 -6.39
CA GLY A 66 -27.34 39.15 -5.58
C GLY A 66 -28.43 38.08 -5.79
N SER A 67 -29.45 38.32 -6.62
CA SER A 67 -30.43 37.31 -7.03
C SER A 67 -29.89 36.45 -8.19
N PHE A 68 -28.73 35.84 -8.00
CA PHE A 68 -28.07 34.99 -9.01
C PHE A 68 -28.08 33.55 -8.55
N ARG A 69 -28.67 32.65 -9.34
CA ARG A 69 -28.70 31.22 -9.01
C ARG A 69 -27.55 30.52 -9.69
N SER A 70 -26.64 29.93 -8.93
CA SER A 70 -25.59 29.06 -9.48
C SER A 70 -26.20 27.90 -10.24
N ASN A 71 -25.73 27.68 -11.46
CA ASN A 71 -26.23 26.65 -12.37
C ASN A 71 -25.19 25.55 -12.55
N TRP A 72 -25.10 24.66 -11.56
CA TRP A 72 -24.15 23.54 -11.57
C TRP A 72 -24.36 22.58 -12.76
N GLN A 73 -25.60 22.45 -13.25
CA GLN A 73 -25.91 21.61 -14.41
C GLN A 73 -25.30 22.19 -15.67
N LEU A 74 -25.43 23.51 -15.87
CA LEU A 74 -24.80 24.21 -16.98
C LEU A 74 -23.28 24.16 -16.88
N ALA A 75 -22.70 24.28 -15.68
CA ALA A 75 -21.26 24.10 -15.47
C ALA A 75 -20.79 22.72 -15.97
N ASN A 76 -21.51 21.66 -15.60
CA ASN A 76 -21.20 20.29 -16.04
C ASN A 76 -21.38 20.10 -17.55
N ILE A 77 -22.35 20.76 -18.17
CA ILE A 77 -22.57 20.72 -19.62
C ILE A 77 -21.43 21.45 -20.35
N VAL A 78 -21.04 22.63 -19.88
CA VAL A 78 -19.92 23.42 -20.42
C VAL A 78 -18.62 22.61 -20.37
N GLU A 79 -18.33 21.92 -19.26
CA GLU A 79 -17.16 21.04 -19.16
C GLU A 79 -17.20 19.89 -20.18
N LYS A 80 -18.37 19.30 -20.41
CA LYS A 80 -18.52 18.27 -21.46
C LYS A 80 -18.35 18.84 -22.86
N ILE A 81 -18.84 20.05 -23.13
CA ILE A 81 -18.67 20.75 -24.41
C ILE A 81 -17.20 21.08 -24.67
N LYS A 82 -16.46 21.58 -23.65
CA LYS A 82 -15.01 21.81 -23.73
C LYS A 82 -14.25 20.54 -24.13
N PHE A 83 -14.72 19.37 -23.70
CA PHE A 83 -14.11 18.08 -24.01
C PHE A 83 -14.45 17.56 -25.42
N ILE A 84 -15.68 17.81 -25.89
CA ILE A 84 -16.17 17.36 -27.21
C ILE A 84 -15.65 18.27 -28.33
N SER A 85 -15.50 19.58 -28.05
CA SER A 85 -14.97 20.57 -28.97
C SER A 85 -13.67 21.16 -28.40
N PRO A 86 -12.52 20.47 -28.55
CA PRO A 86 -11.23 21.02 -28.19
C PRO A 86 -10.92 22.20 -29.12
N ASN A 87 -11.31 23.39 -28.68
CA ASN A 87 -10.78 24.71 -29.01
C ASN A 87 -9.99 24.78 -30.35
N LYS A 88 -10.68 24.66 -31.48
CA LYS A 88 -10.10 24.91 -32.82
C LYS A 88 -10.15 26.41 -33.11
N GLY A 89 -9.29 27.20 -32.47
CA GLY A 89 -9.16 28.60 -32.85
C GLY A 89 -8.46 29.46 -31.80
N GLY A 90 -7.14 29.38 -31.70
CA GLY A 90 -6.40 30.39 -30.93
C GLY A 90 -4.93 30.09 -30.63
N LYS A 91 -4.49 28.82 -30.64
CA LYS A 91 -3.11 28.45 -30.28
C LYS A 91 -2.15 28.27 -31.47
N ASP A 92 -2.67 28.23 -32.68
CA ASP A 92 -1.89 27.96 -33.91
C ASP A 92 -1.62 29.21 -34.74
N LEU A 93 -1.85 30.43 -34.21
CA LEU A 93 -1.65 31.67 -34.95
C LEU A 93 -0.41 32.43 -34.47
N CYS A 94 0.38 32.91 -35.41
CA CYS A 94 1.51 33.79 -35.17
C CYS A 94 1.04 35.08 -34.49
N LYS A 95 1.65 35.43 -33.36
CA LYS A 95 1.28 36.64 -32.61
C LYS A 95 1.46 37.92 -33.43
N ARG A 96 2.51 37.98 -34.26
CA ARG A 96 2.89 39.15 -35.08
C ARG A 96 2.08 39.26 -36.37
N HIS A 97 1.86 38.14 -37.06
CA HIS A 97 1.30 38.14 -38.42
C HIS A 97 -0.15 37.63 -38.49
N LYS A 98 -0.69 37.07 -37.40
CA LYS A 98 -2.01 36.42 -37.35
C LYS A 98 -2.20 35.27 -38.36
N GLU A 99 -1.10 34.79 -38.92
CA GLU A 99 -1.02 33.66 -39.85
C GLU A 99 -0.84 32.33 -39.11
N LYS A 100 -1.26 31.22 -39.73
CA LYS A 100 -1.08 29.89 -39.13
C LYS A 100 0.39 29.50 -38.99
N LEU A 101 0.72 28.94 -37.84
CA LEU A 101 2.02 28.36 -37.49
C LEU A 101 2.08 26.93 -38.05
N HIS A 102 2.70 26.79 -39.21
CA HIS A 102 2.89 25.52 -39.91
C HIS A 102 4.34 25.04 -39.90
N LEU A 103 5.27 25.92 -39.52
CA LEU A 103 6.69 25.67 -39.62
C LEU A 103 7.32 25.63 -38.23
N PHE A 104 8.45 24.94 -38.10
CA PHE A 104 9.27 24.85 -36.90
C PHE A 104 10.69 25.27 -37.26
N CYS A 105 11.24 26.24 -36.52
CA CYS A 105 12.64 26.61 -36.62
C CYS A 105 13.47 25.73 -35.67
N LYS A 106 14.46 25.00 -36.20
CA LYS A 106 15.26 24.06 -35.40
C LYS A 106 16.21 24.76 -34.43
N GLU A 107 16.73 25.92 -34.81
CA GLU A 107 17.71 26.69 -34.03
C GLU A 107 17.05 27.45 -32.87
N ASP A 108 15.87 28.03 -33.10
CA ASP A 108 15.12 28.78 -32.10
C ASP A 108 14.11 27.91 -31.31
N GLU A 109 13.96 26.64 -31.69
CA GLU A 109 13.02 25.66 -31.13
C GLU A 109 11.57 26.16 -31.03
N GLU A 110 11.13 26.96 -32.01
CA GLU A 110 9.80 27.59 -31.99
C GLU A 110 9.01 27.40 -33.28
N LEU A 111 7.69 27.48 -33.14
CA LEU A 111 6.77 27.44 -34.26
C LEU A 111 6.70 28.82 -34.94
N VAL A 112 6.91 28.85 -36.25
CA VAL A 112 6.91 30.07 -37.07
C VAL A 112 5.86 29.97 -38.19
N CYS A 113 5.39 31.12 -38.69
CA CYS A 113 4.55 31.17 -39.89
C CYS A 113 5.39 31.48 -41.14
N PHE A 114 4.82 31.32 -42.34
CA PHE A 114 5.50 31.58 -43.62
C PHE A 114 6.07 32.99 -43.77
N VAL A 115 5.51 33.97 -43.04
CA VAL A 115 6.02 35.34 -43.04
C VAL A 115 7.26 35.48 -42.14
N CYS A 116 7.29 34.80 -40.99
CA CYS A 116 8.44 34.78 -40.09
C CYS A 116 9.63 34.03 -40.73
N GLU A 117 9.40 32.95 -41.46
CA GLU A 117 10.47 32.21 -42.17
C GLU A 117 11.31 33.13 -43.09
N ARG A 118 10.66 34.10 -43.74
CA ARG A 118 11.31 35.05 -44.66
C ARG A 118 11.88 36.28 -43.96
N SER A 119 11.62 36.45 -42.67
CA SER A 119 12.08 37.60 -41.92
C SER A 119 13.58 37.46 -41.62
N PRO A 120 14.34 38.58 -41.51
CA PRO A 120 15.78 38.52 -41.26
C PRO A 120 16.17 37.65 -40.06
N GLU A 121 15.27 37.52 -39.08
CA GLU A 121 15.42 36.74 -37.86
C GLU A 121 15.56 35.22 -38.12
N HIS A 122 14.81 34.63 -39.07
CA HIS A 122 14.86 33.19 -39.37
C HIS A 122 15.41 32.87 -40.77
N LYS A 123 15.80 33.88 -41.54
CA LYS A 123 16.25 33.73 -42.93
C LYS A 123 17.45 32.79 -43.11
N SER A 124 18.30 32.67 -42.09
CA SER A 124 19.47 31.78 -42.07
C SER A 124 19.25 30.49 -41.28
N HIS A 125 18.04 30.27 -40.74
CA HIS A 125 17.73 29.12 -39.90
C HIS A 125 17.09 27.98 -40.71
N THR A 126 17.21 26.76 -40.19
CA THR A 126 16.59 25.58 -40.76
C THR A 126 15.13 25.53 -40.31
N VAL A 127 14.26 25.90 -41.23
CA VAL A 127 12.81 25.89 -41.01
C VAL A 127 12.19 24.71 -41.76
N VAL A 128 11.44 23.88 -41.05
CA VAL A 128 10.81 22.66 -41.56
C VAL A 128 9.33 22.60 -41.20
N LEU A 129 8.56 21.71 -41.82
CA LEU A 129 7.15 21.54 -41.46
C LEU A 129 7.04 21.02 -40.03
N LYS A 130 6.11 21.59 -39.24
CA LYS A 130 5.90 21.15 -37.86
C LYS A 130 5.49 19.67 -37.79
N GLU A 131 4.80 19.16 -38.80
CA GLU A 131 4.38 17.77 -38.89
C GLU A 131 5.57 16.81 -39.05
N GLU A 132 6.62 17.21 -39.77
CA GLU A 132 7.84 16.41 -39.96
C GLU A 132 8.60 16.26 -38.63
N VAL A 133 8.80 17.39 -37.94
CA VAL A 133 9.48 17.42 -36.64
C VAL A 133 8.66 16.71 -35.56
N ALA A 134 7.35 16.93 -35.53
CA ALA A 134 6.46 16.23 -34.62
C ALA A 134 6.52 14.71 -34.82
N GLN A 135 6.64 14.26 -36.07
CA GLN A 135 6.77 12.85 -36.37
C GLN A 135 8.12 12.28 -35.90
N GLU A 136 9.23 13.01 -36.10
CA GLU A 136 10.57 12.64 -35.59
C GLU A 136 10.57 12.51 -34.06
N TYR A 137 10.05 13.51 -33.33
CA TYR A 137 9.94 13.46 -31.87
C TYR A 137 9.03 12.32 -31.41
N LYS A 138 7.91 12.08 -32.12
CA LYS A 138 7.00 10.99 -31.79
C LYS A 138 7.70 9.63 -31.92
N THR A 139 8.48 9.39 -32.97
CA THR A 139 9.30 8.17 -33.08
C THR A 139 10.30 8.05 -31.95
N LEU A 140 11.07 9.10 -31.64
CA LEU A 140 12.04 9.08 -30.54
C LEU A 140 11.39 8.76 -29.17
N ILE A 141 10.23 9.37 -28.90
CA ILE A 141 9.47 9.13 -27.68
C ILE A 141 8.97 7.68 -27.65
N CYS A 142 8.44 7.16 -28.76
CA CYS A 142 7.99 5.78 -28.86
C CYS A 142 9.14 4.79 -28.60
N ASP A 143 10.31 4.99 -29.22
CA ASP A 143 11.48 4.14 -29.04
C ASP A 143 11.96 4.17 -27.58
N ARG A 144 12.01 5.36 -26.97
CA ARG A 144 12.40 5.51 -25.56
C ARG A 144 11.39 4.86 -24.62
N LEU A 145 10.10 4.98 -24.93
CA LEU A 145 9.02 4.38 -24.15
C LEU A 145 9.06 2.85 -24.23
N GLU A 146 9.34 2.28 -25.40
CA GLU A 146 9.54 0.84 -25.56
C GLU A 146 10.76 0.35 -24.76
N HIS A 147 11.88 1.07 -24.83
CA HIS A 147 13.06 0.76 -24.02
C HIS A 147 12.76 0.75 -22.53
N LEU A 148 12.07 1.78 -22.02
CA LEU A 148 11.70 1.89 -20.61
C LEU A 148 10.74 0.78 -20.18
N LYS A 149 9.78 0.40 -21.02
CA LYS A 149 8.89 -0.74 -20.76
C LYS A 149 9.68 -2.04 -20.62
N LYS A 150 10.63 -2.28 -21.52
CA LYS A 150 11.51 -3.46 -21.47
C LYS A 150 12.40 -3.48 -20.22
N GLN A 151 12.91 -2.32 -19.79
CA GLN A 151 13.65 -2.23 -18.52
C GLN A 151 12.76 -2.53 -17.32
N ARG A 152 11.52 -2.01 -17.30
CA ARG A 152 10.54 -2.32 -16.24
C ARG A 152 10.24 -3.81 -16.16
N GLU A 153 10.00 -4.47 -17.29
CA GLU A 153 9.73 -5.91 -17.34
C GLU A 153 10.90 -6.74 -16.79
N LYS A 154 12.14 -6.35 -17.12
CA LYS A 154 13.34 -7.00 -16.55
C LYS A 154 13.44 -6.84 -15.04
N ILE A 155 13.16 -5.65 -14.52
CA ILE A 155 13.18 -5.39 -13.07
C ILE A 155 12.10 -6.22 -12.38
N LEU A 156 10.87 -6.25 -12.90
CA LEU A 156 9.78 -7.06 -12.33
C LEU A 156 10.09 -8.56 -12.34
N ALA A 157 10.75 -9.05 -13.40
CA ALA A 157 11.18 -10.45 -13.46
C ALA A 157 12.23 -10.76 -12.39
N TYR A 158 13.21 -9.87 -12.20
CA TYR A 158 14.24 -10.03 -11.17
C TYR A 158 13.66 -9.92 -9.75
N GLU A 159 12.73 -8.98 -9.51
CA GLU A 159 12.01 -8.89 -8.23
C GLU A 159 11.27 -10.19 -7.90
N ALA A 160 10.60 -10.81 -8.89
CA ALA A 160 9.93 -12.09 -8.70
C ALA A 160 10.90 -13.23 -8.39
N GLU A 161 12.06 -13.27 -9.06
CA GLU A 161 13.11 -14.26 -8.82
C GLU A 161 13.68 -14.16 -7.39
N VAL A 162 13.99 -12.94 -6.95
CA VAL A 162 14.49 -12.68 -5.59
C VAL A 162 13.45 -13.05 -4.53
N GLU A 163 12.17 -12.74 -4.77
CA GLU A 163 11.08 -13.09 -3.86
C GLU A 163 10.89 -14.62 -3.78
N GLU A 164 10.98 -15.32 -4.90
CA GLU A 164 10.92 -16.79 -4.93
C GLU A 164 12.10 -17.43 -4.16
N GLU A 165 13.32 -16.94 -4.39
CA GLU A 165 14.51 -17.40 -3.68
C GLU A 165 14.39 -17.16 -2.17
N SER A 166 14.00 -15.94 -1.76
CA SER A 166 13.75 -15.58 -0.36
C SER A 166 12.74 -16.51 0.31
N ASN A 167 11.60 -16.74 -0.34
CA ASN A 167 10.55 -17.64 0.18
C ASN A 167 11.04 -19.10 0.28
N SER A 168 11.88 -19.55 -0.66
CA SER A 168 12.47 -20.88 -0.61
C SER A 168 13.41 -21.04 0.60
N LEU A 169 14.26 -20.03 0.87
CA LEU A 169 15.19 -20.01 1.99
C LEU A 169 14.46 -19.93 3.34
N LEU A 170 13.39 -19.15 3.43
CA LEU A 170 12.55 -19.07 4.62
C LEU A 170 11.90 -20.43 4.93
N LYS A 171 11.35 -21.11 3.92
CA LYS A 171 10.78 -22.46 4.08
C LYS A 171 11.83 -23.48 4.54
N LEU A 172 13.02 -23.44 3.96
CA LEU A 172 14.13 -24.31 4.36
C LEU A 172 14.52 -24.08 5.82
N THR A 173 14.68 -22.82 6.21
CA THR A 173 15.04 -22.43 7.59
C THR A 173 13.97 -22.86 8.59
N GLU A 174 12.69 -22.71 8.23
CA GLU A 174 11.55 -23.16 9.04
C GLU A 174 11.58 -24.68 9.25
N SER A 175 11.81 -25.46 8.18
CA SER A 175 11.95 -26.91 8.27
C SER A 175 13.10 -27.31 9.17
N GLN A 176 14.28 -26.70 9.00
CA GLN A 176 15.44 -26.98 9.85
C GLN A 176 15.19 -26.64 11.33
N ARG A 177 14.44 -25.56 11.59
CA ARG A 177 14.03 -25.20 12.95
C ARG A 177 13.13 -26.29 13.55
N GLN A 178 12.14 -26.75 12.81
CA GLN A 178 11.24 -27.83 13.25
C GLN A 178 11.99 -29.14 13.48
N ASP A 179 12.86 -29.53 12.56
CA ASP A 179 13.69 -30.74 12.69
C ASP A 179 14.59 -30.68 13.92
N THR A 180 15.15 -29.51 14.22
CA THR A 180 15.97 -29.28 15.41
C THR A 180 15.13 -29.45 16.67
N LEU A 181 13.97 -28.80 16.75
CA LEU A 181 13.07 -28.91 17.90
C LEU A 181 12.61 -30.35 18.15
N GLU A 182 12.26 -31.08 17.10
CA GLU A 182 11.83 -32.48 17.21
C GLU A 182 12.98 -33.39 17.67
N ARG A 183 14.20 -33.18 17.15
CA ARG A 183 15.40 -33.90 17.61
C ARG A 183 15.69 -33.66 19.10
N PHE A 184 15.59 -32.40 19.55
CA PHE A 184 15.79 -32.09 20.97
C PHE A 184 14.69 -32.69 21.84
N LYS A 185 13.43 -32.69 21.37
CA LYS A 185 12.32 -33.33 22.07
C LYS A 185 12.55 -34.83 22.24
N GLN A 186 12.99 -35.53 21.18
CA GLN A 186 13.34 -36.95 21.26
C GLN A 186 14.49 -37.21 22.23
N LEU A 187 15.51 -36.34 22.23
CA LEU A 187 16.62 -36.45 23.18
C LEU A 187 16.16 -36.27 24.63
N HIS A 188 15.28 -35.29 24.90
CA HIS A 188 14.72 -35.09 26.23
C HIS A 188 13.91 -36.30 26.71
N GLN A 189 13.08 -36.88 25.85
CA GLN A 189 12.32 -38.09 26.16
C GLN A 189 13.24 -39.27 26.49
N PHE A 190 14.28 -39.47 25.68
CA PHE A 190 15.28 -40.51 25.93
C PHE A 190 15.98 -40.33 27.28
N LEU A 191 16.37 -39.09 27.61
CA LEU A 191 17.04 -38.80 28.89
C LEU A 191 16.10 -39.04 30.09
N GLU A 192 14.83 -38.67 29.98
CA GLU A 192 13.82 -38.90 31.02
C GLU A 192 13.57 -40.40 31.24
N GLU A 193 13.49 -41.18 30.16
CA GLU A 193 13.35 -42.63 30.21
C GLU A 193 14.57 -43.30 30.87
N GLU A 194 15.79 -42.88 30.50
CA GLU A 194 17.03 -43.38 31.08
C GLU A 194 17.19 -43.00 32.56
N GLU A 195 16.84 -41.76 32.94
CA GLU A 195 16.83 -41.33 34.33
C GLU A 195 15.89 -42.21 35.17
N LYS A 196 14.67 -42.43 34.67
CA LYS A 196 13.69 -43.28 35.35
C LYS A 196 14.15 -44.74 35.45
N ARG A 197 14.80 -45.27 34.42
CA ARG A 197 15.38 -46.63 34.44
C ARG A 197 16.42 -46.76 35.54
N LEU A 198 17.37 -45.83 35.62
CA LEU A 198 18.43 -45.84 36.62
C LEU A 198 17.88 -45.67 38.04
N LEU A 199 16.89 -44.80 38.25
CA LEU A 199 16.24 -44.65 39.55
C LEU A 199 15.53 -45.93 40.00
N ASN A 200 14.84 -46.62 39.10
CA ASN A 200 14.21 -47.91 39.42
C ASN A 200 15.25 -48.99 39.77
N GLU A 201 16.39 -49.03 39.06
CA GLU A 201 17.50 -49.95 39.37
C GLU A 201 18.05 -49.69 40.78
N ILE A 202 18.17 -48.42 41.17
CA ILE A 202 18.58 -48.04 42.53
C ILE A 202 17.54 -48.47 43.57
N GLU A 203 16.26 -48.20 43.32
CA GLU A 203 15.18 -48.57 44.24
C GLU A 203 15.13 -50.09 44.48
N GLU A 204 15.36 -50.90 43.44
CA GLU A 204 15.39 -52.35 43.58
C GLU A 204 16.61 -52.82 44.39
N MET A 205 17.80 -52.22 44.17
CA MET A 205 18.96 -52.48 45.01
C MET A 205 18.72 -52.11 46.48
N GLU A 206 18.05 -50.98 46.74
CA GLU A 206 17.70 -50.56 48.11
C GLU A 206 16.75 -51.56 48.80
N LYS A 207 15.78 -52.12 48.05
CA LYS A 207 14.91 -53.21 48.54
C LYS A 207 15.71 -54.47 48.85
N GLU A 208 16.60 -54.90 47.95
CA GLU A 208 17.45 -56.06 48.20
C GLU A 208 18.33 -55.88 49.44
N ILE A 209 18.92 -54.70 49.62
CA ILE A 209 19.72 -54.37 50.81
C ILE A 209 18.87 -54.47 52.08
N THR A 210 17.63 -53.96 52.03
CA THR A 210 16.71 -53.98 53.16
C THR A 210 16.32 -55.41 53.53
N ILE A 211 15.95 -56.24 52.54
CA ILE A 211 15.61 -57.66 52.75
C ILE A 211 16.79 -58.41 53.37
N ARG A 212 18.00 -58.29 52.79
CA ARG A 212 19.20 -58.97 53.34
C ARG A 212 19.50 -58.54 54.77
N ARG A 213 19.30 -57.25 55.08
CA ARG A 213 19.47 -56.72 56.44
C ARG A 213 18.46 -57.35 57.39
N GLU A 214 17.19 -57.44 57.02
CA GLU A 214 16.14 -58.04 57.84
C GLU A 214 16.39 -59.53 58.09
N GLU A 215 16.77 -60.29 57.06
CA GLU A 215 17.16 -61.70 57.19
C GLU A 215 18.33 -61.89 58.16
N GLN A 216 19.35 -61.02 58.08
CA GLN A 216 20.50 -61.08 58.97
C GLN A 216 20.13 -60.71 60.41
N LEU A 217 19.25 -59.73 60.61
CA LEU A 217 18.74 -59.36 61.94
C LEU A 217 17.90 -60.48 62.55
N ALA A 218 17.05 -61.14 61.75
CA ALA A 218 16.25 -62.28 62.19
C ALA A 218 17.14 -63.43 62.69
N ARG A 219 18.17 -63.78 61.90
CA ARG A 219 19.16 -64.80 62.29
C ARG A 219 19.88 -64.45 63.60
N LEU A 220 20.34 -63.21 63.75
CA LEU A 220 20.99 -62.77 64.98
C LEU A 220 20.04 -62.80 66.18
N SER A 221 18.76 -62.48 65.98
CA SER A 221 17.74 -62.57 67.04
C SER A 221 17.50 -64.02 67.49
N GLU A 222 17.52 -64.98 66.58
CA GLU A 222 17.45 -66.41 66.92
C GLU A 222 18.69 -66.87 67.69
N GLU A 223 19.88 -66.49 67.24
CA GLU A 223 21.15 -66.77 67.92
C GLU A 223 21.16 -66.18 69.34
N LEU A 224 20.73 -64.92 69.50
CA LEU A 224 20.57 -64.26 70.81
C LEU A 224 19.59 -65.01 71.71
N SER A 225 18.40 -65.35 71.19
CA SER A 225 17.38 -66.09 71.95
C SER A 225 17.90 -67.47 72.40
N SER A 226 18.72 -68.12 71.58
CA SER A 226 19.38 -69.37 71.93
C SER A 226 20.43 -69.18 73.03
N LEU A 227 21.26 -68.14 72.91
CA LEU A 227 22.29 -67.81 73.89
C LEU A 227 21.67 -67.45 75.24
N GLU A 228 20.63 -66.63 75.26
CA GLU A 228 19.89 -66.24 76.46
C GLU A 228 19.31 -67.47 77.18
N ARG A 229 18.77 -68.43 76.43
CA ARG A 229 18.28 -69.71 76.99
C ARG A 229 19.42 -70.50 77.64
N SER A 230 20.57 -70.62 76.96
CA SER A 230 21.74 -71.29 77.52
C SER A 230 22.28 -70.58 78.76
N ILE A 231 22.32 -69.25 78.77
CA ILE A 231 22.71 -68.46 79.94
C ILE A 231 21.77 -68.76 81.10
N TRP A 232 20.45 -68.70 80.87
CA TRP A 232 19.45 -68.99 81.90
C TRP A 232 19.61 -70.40 82.48
N GLU A 233 19.81 -71.42 81.63
CA GLU A 233 20.05 -72.79 82.09
C GLU A 233 21.32 -72.91 82.96
N MET A 234 22.38 -72.20 82.59
CA MET A 234 23.65 -72.20 83.34
C MET A 234 23.51 -71.45 84.67
N GLU A 235 22.81 -70.32 84.69
CA GLU A 235 22.49 -69.57 85.90
C GLU A 235 21.63 -70.41 86.86
N GLU A 236 20.60 -71.08 86.35
CA GLU A 236 19.71 -71.94 87.14
C GLU A 236 20.47 -73.15 87.73
N LYS A 237 21.38 -73.76 86.96
CA LYS A 237 22.29 -74.80 87.48
C LYS A 237 23.22 -74.26 88.55
N SER A 238 23.82 -73.08 88.36
CA SER A 238 24.79 -72.49 89.30
C SER A 238 24.23 -72.26 90.71
N GLN A 239 22.91 -72.07 90.84
CA GLN A 239 22.23 -71.88 92.12
C GLN A 239 21.90 -73.19 92.86
N LYS A 240 22.11 -74.35 92.22
CA LYS A 240 21.83 -75.66 92.83
C LYS A 240 22.95 -76.06 93.81
N PRO A 241 22.64 -76.72 94.94
CA PRO A 241 23.65 -77.14 95.91
C PRO A 241 24.61 -78.19 95.32
N ALA A 242 25.86 -78.21 95.79
CA ALA A 242 26.96 -79.01 95.22
C ALA A 242 26.65 -80.50 95.02
N SER A 243 25.77 -81.08 95.85
CA SER A 243 25.35 -82.48 95.75
C SER A 243 24.53 -82.80 94.50
N LYS A 244 23.78 -81.83 93.93
CA LYS A 244 22.98 -82.00 92.70
C LYS A 244 23.74 -81.63 91.43
N LEU A 245 24.87 -80.94 91.53
CA LEU A 245 25.71 -80.55 90.39
C LEU A 245 26.61 -81.69 89.87
N LEU A 246 26.84 -82.73 90.68
CA LEU A 246 27.75 -83.85 90.39
C LEU A 246 27.03 -85.13 89.94
N GLN A 247 25.70 -85.11 89.79
CA GLN A 247 24.96 -86.22 89.20
C GLN A 247 25.01 -86.10 87.67
N VAL A 248 25.73 -87.03 87.05
CA VAL A 248 25.95 -87.15 85.60
C VAL A 248 24.65 -87.48 84.88
#